data_AF-A0A3M1ED28-F1
#
_entry.id   AF-A0A3M1ED28-F1
#
_cell.length_a   1.000
_cell.length_b   1.000
_cell.length_c   1.000
_cell.angle_alpha   90.00
_cell.angle_beta   90.00
_cell.angle_gamma   90.00
#
_symmetry.space_group_name_H-M   'P 1'
#
loop_
_entity.id
_entity.type
_entity.pdbx_description
1 polymer ?
#
loop_
_entity_poly.entity_id
_entity_poly.type
_entity_poly.pdbx_seq_one_letter_code
_entity_poly.pdbx_strand_id
1 'polypeptide(L)'
;MEQPQPLTEQTVLDYVRQSPVYSSLFAEEEPLQSTQIAEGNVNLLFRVSSARDPLHKSVIVKQALPYAWRYPDFKMPVDRSRIEYEMLEIEGRYCPEQTPKVYAYDSERHILLIEDLNRHLVMREGLMQQKRYPLVAQHLGTFMARTLFYT
;
A
#
# COMPACT_ATOMS: atom_id res chain seq x y z
N MET A 1 -22.54 -10.41 -6.17
CA MET A 1 -21.19 -10.50 -5.58
C MET A 1 -21.33 -10.42 -4.07
N GLU A 2 -20.79 -11.39 -3.35
CA GLU A 2 -20.67 -11.30 -1.88
C GLU A 2 -19.77 -10.12 -1.50
N GLN A 3 -20.05 -9.48 -0.37
CA GLN A 3 -19.20 -8.40 0.12
C GLN A 3 -17.85 -8.98 0.55
N PRO A 4 -16.72 -8.31 0.24
CA PRO A 4 -15.40 -8.80 0.63
C PRO A 4 -15.33 -8.87 2.16
N GLN A 5 -14.96 -10.04 2.68
CA GLN A 5 -14.72 -10.21 4.11
C GLN A 5 -13.51 -9.35 4.54
N PRO A 6 -13.64 -8.51 5.57
CA PRO A 6 -12.52 -7.73 6.07
C PRO A 6 -11.39 -8.62 6.58
N LEU A 7 -10.16 -8.28 6.20
CA LEU A 7 -8.96 -8.86 6.79
C LEU A 7 -8.83 -8.48 8.27
N THR A 8 -8.14 -9.33 9.03
CA THR A 8 -7.72 -9.08 10.40
C THR A 8 -6.21 -9.24 10.48
N GLU A 9 -5.61 -8.86 11.61
CA GLU A 9 -4.17 -9.09 11.85
C GLU A 9 -3.81 -10.58 11.71
N GLN A 10 -4.71 -11.50 12.05
CA GLN A 10 -4.44 -12.93 11.85
C GLN A 10 -4.61 -13.35 10.39
N THR A 11 -5.73 -13.00 9.74
CA THR A 11 -6.03 -13.50 8.39
C THR A 11 -5.15 -12.88 7.32
N VAL A 12 -4.60 -11.68 7.57
CA VAL A 12 -3.66 -11.04 6.64
C VAL A 12 -2.33 -11.77 6.56
N LEU A 13 -1.88 -12.42 7.64
CA LEU A 13 -0.66 -13.23 7.61
C LEU A 13 -0.83 -14.42 6.67
N ASP A 14 -1.96 -15.11 6.76
CA ASP A 14 -2.27 -16.27 5.91
C ASP A 14 -2.47 -15.85 4.46
N TYR A 15 -3.13 -14.71 4.23
CA TYR A 15 -3.25 -14.12 2.90
C TYR A 15 -1.88 -13.83 2.28
N VAL A 16 -0.98 -13.17 3.01
CA VAL A 16 0.36 -12.85 2.50
C VAL A 16 1.13 -14.14 2.19
N ARG A 17 1.10 -15.16 3.04
CA ARG A 17 1.78 -16.46 2.80
C ARG A 17 1.34 -17.15 1.51
N GLN A 18 0.07 -17.00 1.13
CA GLN A 18 -0.49 -17.61 -0.07
C GLN A 18 -0.32 -16.73 -1.32
N SER A 19 0.05 -15.47 -1.15
CA SER A 19 0.19 -14.52 -2.25
C SER A 19 1.57 -14.60 -2.92
N PRO A 20 1.68 -14.19 -4.21
CA PRO A 20 2.95 -14.18 -4.93
C PRO A 20 4.04 -13.32 -4.27
N VAL A 21 3.68 -12.36 -3.43
CA VAL A 21 4.67 -11.51 -2.75
C VAL A 21 5.53 -12.31 -1.79
N TYR A 22 5.01 -13.43 -1.26
CA TYR A 22 5.68 -14.15 -0.18
C TYR A 22 7.06 -14.65 -0.60
N SER A 23 7.12 -15.39 -1.71
CA SER A 23 8.37 -15.92 -2.26
C SER A 23 9.32 -14.83 -2.78
N SER A 24 8.81 -13.62 -3.05
CA SER A 24 9.62 -12.50 -3.52
C SER A 24 10.29 -11.70 -2.41
N LEU A 25 9.71 -11.68 -1.20
CA LEU A 25 10.18 -10.84 -0.08
C LEU A 25 10.65 -11.62 1.14
N PHE A 26 10.10 -12.82 1.37
CA PHE A 26 10.32 -13.58 2.60
C PHE A 26 11.01 -14.91 2.30
N ALA A 27 11.79 -15.40 3.28
CA ALA A 27 12.36 -16.74 3.18
C ALA A 27 11.28 -17.82 3.41
N GLU A 28 11.62 -19.06 3.08
CA GLU A 28 10.79 -20.20 3.47
C GLU A 28 10.64 -20.23 5.00
N GLU A 29 9.42 -20.50 5.48
CA GLU A 29 9.06 -20.49 6.91
C GLU A 29 9.46 -19.20 7.68
N GLU A 30 9.56 -18.06 6.99
CA GLU A 30 9.83 -16.77 7.63
C GLU A 30 8.74 -16.45 8.67
N PRO A 31 9.14 -16.19 9.94
CA PRO A 31 8.18 -15.77 10.95
C PRO A 31 7.65 -14.38 10.59
N LEU A 32 6.35 -14.29 10.30
CA LEU A 32 5.68 -13.04 9.96
C LEU A 32 4.98 -12.44 11.18
N GLN A 33 4.93 -11.13 11.24
CA GLN A 33 4.10 -10.34 12.14
C GLN A 33 3.29 -9.32 11.34
N SER A 34 2.12 -8.97 11.86
CA SER A 34 1.22 -7.97 11.25
C SER A 34 0.96 -6.83 12.21
N THR A 35 0.73 -5.64 11.67
CA THR A 35 0.24 -4.49 12.43
C THR A 35 -0.79 -3.75 11.60
N GLN A 36 -1.97 -3.51 12.17
CA GLN A 36 -2.96 -2.64 11.53
C GLN A 36 -2.48 -1.17 11.54
N ILE A 37 -2.46 -0.53 10.37
CA ILE A 37 -2.13 0.89 10.25
C ILE A 37 -3.43 1.70 10.33
N ALA A 38 -3.64 2.36 11.45
CA ALA A 38 -4.88 3.09 11.73
C ALA A 38 -4.93 4.51 11.13
N GLU A 39 -3.84 5.06 10.60
CA GLU A 39 -3.75 6.47 10.18
C GLU A 39 -4.56 6.83 8.93
N GLY A 40 -5.01 5.83 8.15
CA GLY A 40 -5.88 6.03 6.99
C GLY A 40 -7.36 6.19 7.36
N ASN A 41 -8.15 6.81 6.47
CA ASN A 41 -9.60 6.98 6.67
C ASN A 41 -10.47 5.99 5.88
N VAL A 42 -10.00 5.57 4.70
CA VAL A 42 -10.86 4.93 3.68
C VAL A 42 -10.64 3.43 3.54
N ASN A 43 -9.40 2.98 3.48
CA ASN A 43 -9.05 1.58 3.24
C ASN A 43 -8.51 0.93 4.50
N LEU A 44 -8.77 -0.37 4.65
CA LEU A 44 -8.21 -1.18 5.72
C LEU A 44 -6.76 -1.52 5.35
N LEU A 45 -5.81 -1.14 6.20
CA LEU A 45 -4.38 -1.24 5.94
C LEU A 45 -3.68 -2.09 7.00
N PHE A 46 -2.86 -3.03 6.54
CA PHE A 46 -1.96 -3.79 7.38
C PHE A 46 -0.54 -3.69 6.85
N ARG A 47 0.43 -3.57 7.75
CA ARG A 47 1.83 -3.92 7.47
C ARG A 47 2.02 -5.38 7.84
N VAL A 48 2.52 -6.18 6.91
CA VAL A 48 3.04 -7.52 7.20
C VAL A 48 4.54 -7.49 7.01
N SER A 49 5.27 -7.99 8.00
CA SER A 49 6.73 -7.91 8.01
C SER A 49 7.35 -9.19 8.57
N SER A 50 8.61 -9.45 8.20
CA SER A 50 9.41 -10.46 8.89
C SER A 50 9.63 -10.02 10.34
N ALA A 51 9.44 -10.93 11.29
CA ALA A 51 9.81 -10.72 12.68
C ALA A 51 11.33 -10.64 12.87
N ARG A 52 12.12 -11.14 11.90
CA ARG A 52 13.60 -11.10 11.93
C ARG A 52 14.15 -9.81 11.30
N ASP A 53 13.50 -9.30 10.26
CA ASP A 53 13.95 -8.11 9.54
C ASP A 53 12.76 -7.20 9.13
N PRO A 54 12.10 -6.56 10.12
CA PRO A 54 10.85 -5.84 9.87
C PRO A 54 11.01 -4.55 9.06
N LEU A 55 12.24 -4.01 8.96
CA LEU A 55 12.52 -2.75 8.25
C LEU A 55 12.81 -2.95 6.76
N HIS A 56 13.28 -4.13 6.35
CA HIS A 56 13.64 -4.38 4.95
C HIS A 56 12.77 -5.46 4.29
N LYS A 57 12.16 -6.34 5.08
CA LYS A 57 11.23 -7.36 4.60
C LYS A 57 9.83 -7.05 5.10
N SER A 58 9.13 -6.21 4.36
CA SER A 58 7.76 -5.84 4.68
C SER A 58 6.95 -5.50 3.43
N VAL A 59 5.63 -5.63 3.57
CA VAL A 59 4.63 -5.32 2.54
C VAL A 59 3.44 -4.64 3.17
N ILE A 60 2.85 -3.68 2.46
CA ILE A 60 1.56 -3.09 2.81
C ILE A 60 0.46 -3.86 2.10
N VAL A 61 -0.51 -4.31 2.89
CA VAL A 61 -1.75 -4.93 2.41
C VAL A 61 -2.86 -3.90 2.55
N LYS A 62 -3.44 -3.49 1.43
CA LYS A 62 -4.49 -2.46 1.35
C LYS A 62 -5.77 -3.06 0.81
N GLN A 63 -6.81 -3.13 1.65
CA GLN A 63 -8.12 -3.67 1.26
C GLN A 63 -9.17 -2.56 1.17
N ALA A 64 -9.89 -2.51 0.06
CA ALA A 64 -11.07 -1.66 -0.08
C ALA A 64 -12.34 -2.40 0.40
N LEU A 65 -13.05 -1.80 1.35
CA LEU A 65 -14.34 -2.26 1.85
C LEU A 65 -15.48 -1.48 1.18
N PRO A 66 -16.74 -1.96 1.19
CA PRO A 66 -17.89 -1.23 0.64
C PRO A 66 -18.28 0.04 1.44
N TYR A 67 -17.39 0.48 2.33
CA TYR A 67 -17.48 1.65 3.18
C TYR A 67 -16.06 2.18 3.48
N ALA A 68 -15.98 3.40 4.00
CA ALA A 68 -14.74 3.91 4.57
C ALA A 68 -14.45 3.19 5.89
N TRP A 69 -13.30 2.51 6.03
CA TRP A 69 -13.06 1.62 7.17
C TRP A 69 -13.22 2.32 8.54
N ARG A 70 -12.81 3.59 8.65
CA ARG A 70 -12.93 4.39 9.87
C ARG A 70 -14.34 4.97 10.07
N TYR A 71 -15.14 5.05 9.01
CA TYR A 71 -16.49 5.60 9.02
C TYR A 71 -17.47 4.62 8.31
N PRO A 72 -17.87 3.52 8.96
CA PRO A 72 -18.62 2.43 8.32
C PRO A 72 -20.00 2.82 7.74
N ASP A 73 -20.56 3.93 8.22
CA ASP A 73 -21.80 4.53 7.71
C ASP A 73 -21.59 5.20 6.35
N PHE A 74 -20.36 5.61 6.03
CA PHE A 74 -20.00 6.22 4.76
C PHE A 74 -19.71 5.15 3.71
N LYS A 75 -20.71 4.86 2.86
CA LYS A 75 -20.60 3.85 1.78
C LYS A 75 -19.69 4.33 0.66
N MET A 76 -18.86 3.41 0.16
CA MET A 76 -17.89 3.69 -0.90
C MET A 76 -17.77 2.52 -1.87
N PRO A 77 -17.68 2.76 -3.19
CA PRO A 77 -17.45 1.70 -4.18
C PRO A 77 -16.11 1.00 -3.95
N VAL A 78 -16.11 -0.33 -3.95
CA VAL A 78 -14.89 -1.16 -3.82
C VAL A 78 -13.98 -1.07 -5.06
N ASP A 79 -14.55 -0.71 -6.22
CA ASP A 79 -13.84 -0.54 -7.49
C ASP A 79 -12.75 0.54 -7.45
N ARG A 80 -12.77 1.42 -6.43
CA ARG A 80 -11.67 2.36 -6.16
C ARG A 80 -10.31 1.68 -6.01
N SER A 81 -10.28 0.43 -5.54
CA SER A 81 -9.04 -0.35 -5.41
C SER A 81 -8.46 -0.74 -6.77
N ARG A 82 -9.31 -1.08 -7.74
CA ARG A 82 -8.90 -1.34 -9.13
C ARG A 82 -8.33 -0.08 -9.77
N ILE A 83 -9.02 1.05 -9.61
CA ILE A 83 -8.55 2.34 -10.11
C ILE A 83 -7.19 2.71 -9.50
N GLU A 84 -7.02 2.50 -8.19
CA GLU A 84 -5.74 2.73 -7.53
C GLU A 84 -4.62 1.82 -8.07
N TYR A 85 -4.91 0.52 -8.24
CA TYR A 85 -3.97 -0.43 -8.84
C TYR A 85 -3.54 0.01 -10.24
N GLU A 86 -4.50 0.29 -11.12
CA GLU A 86 -4.23 0.69 -12.51
C GLU A 86 -3.43 1.99 -12.57
N MET A 87 -3.76 2.96 -11.72
CA MET A 87 -3.02 4.23 -11.67
C MET A 87 -1.59 4.01 -11.19
N LEU A 88 -1.37 3.23 -10.13
CA LEU A 88 -0.03 2.94 -9.61
C LEU A 88 0.84 2.17 -10.62
N GLU A 89 0.26 1.25 -11.38
CA GLU A 89 0.97 0.55 -12.47
C GLU A 89 1.43 1.52 -13.57
N ILE A 90 0.56 2.46 -13.95
CA ILE A 90 0.88 3.49 -14.95
C ILE A 90 1.92 4.47 -14.41
N GLU A 91 1.75 4.97 -13.19
CA GLU A 91 2.68 5.88 -12.54
C GLU A 91 4.05 5.22 -12.35
N GLY A 92 4.09 3.96 -11.93
CA GLY A 92 5.32 3.18 -11.76
C GLY A 92 6.05 2.92 -13.07
N ARG A 93 5.34 2.85 -14.20
CA ARG A 93 5.96 2.75 -15.54
C ARG A 93 6.74 4.01 -15.91
N TYR A 94 6.21 5.19 -15.61
CA TYR A 94 6.80 6.47 -16.01
C TYR A 94 7.73 7.08 -14.95
N CYS A 95 7.47 6.79 -13.68
CA CYS A 95 8.15 7.37 -12.52
C CYS A 95 8.48 6.31 -11.45
N PRO A 96 9.23 5.24 -11.80
CA PRO A 96 9.50 4.13 -10.88
C PRO A 96 10.25 4.55 -9.60
N GLU A 97 11.00 5.65 -9.65
CA GLU A 97 11.73 6.19 -8.48
C GLU A 97 10.83 7.00 -7.53
N GLN A 98 9.63 7.39 -7.95
CA GLN A 98 8.70 8.22 -7.18
C GLN A 98 7.38 7.51 -6.85
N THR A 99 7.19 6.28 -7.32
CA THR A 99 5.99 5.47 -7.12
C THR A 99 6.35 4.17 -6.40
N PRO A 100 5.60 3.77 -5.35
CA PRO A 100 5.87 2.50 -4.67
C PRO A 100 5.69 1.33 -5.63
N LYS A 101 6.53 0.30 -5.50
CA LYS A 101 6.35 -0.93 -6.26
C LYS A 101 5.02 -1.60 -5.91
N VAL A 102 4.25 -1.97 -6.93
CA VAL A 102 3.08 -2.85 -6.79
C VAL A 102 3.56 -4.30 -6.91
N TYR A 103 3.12 -5.16 -5.98
CA TYR A 103 3.46 -6.58 -6.00
C TYR A 103 2.35 -7.43 -6.61
N ALA A 104 1.10 -7.15 -6.25
CA ALA A 104 -0.06 -7.87 -6.76
C ALA A 104 -1.36 -7.11 -6.48
N TYR A 105 -2.40 -7.44 -7.25
CA TYR A 105 -3.77 -7.01 -7.01
C TYR A 105 -4.71 -8.21 -7.09
N ASP A 106 -5.50 -8.42 -6.04
CA ASP A 106 -6.59 -9.40 -5.96
C ASP A 106 -7.90 -8.66 -6.22
N SER A 107 -8.43 -8.84 -7.43
CA SER A 107 -9.66 -8.20 -7.87
C SER A 107 -10.92 -8.77 -7.23
N GLU A 108 -10.89 -10.01 -6.75
CA GLU A 108 -12.05 -10.66 -6.11
C GLU A 108 -12.25 -10.13 -4.70
N ARG A 109 -11.15 -9.89 -3.97
CA ARG A 109 -11.18 -9.44 -2.57
C ARG A 109 -10.87 -7.95 -2.41
N HIS A 110 -10.55 -7.27 -3.51
CA HIS A 110 -10.19 -5.85 -3.56
C HIS A 110 -8.96 -5.52 -2.70
N ILE A 111 -7.93 -6.37 -2.79
CA ILE A 111 -6.70 -6.26 -2.01
C ILE A 111 -5.55 -5.90 -2.93
N LEU A 112 -4.83 -4.84 -2.56
CA LEU A 112 -3.63 -4.37 -3.23
C LEU A 112 -2.42 -4.59 -2.32
N LEU A 113 -1.37 -5.22 -2.86
CA LEU A 113 -0.08 -5.44 -2.20
C LEU A 113 0.94 -4.45 -2.75
N ILE A 114 1.47 -3.56 -1.91
CA ILE A 114 2.44 -2.53 -2.31
C ILE A 114 3.66 -2.50 -1.39
N GLU A 115 4.74 -1.93 -1.91
CA GLU A 115 5.97 -1.62 -1.18
C GLU A 115 5.69 -0.87 0.12
N ASP A 116 6.34 -1.31 1.19
CA ASP A 116 6.29 -0.65 2.47
C ASP A 116 7.39 0.41 2.59
N LEU A 117 6.97 1.67 2.59
CA LEU A 117 7.87 2.82 2.71
C LEU A 117 8.14 3.19 4.19
N ASN A 118 8.20 2.21 5.10
CA ASN A 118 8.31 2.40 6.55
C ASN A 118 9.57 3.14 7.03
N ARG A 119 10.54 3.34 6.15
CA ARG A 119 11.75 4.14 6.38
C ARG A 119 11.55 5.64 6.07
N HIS A 120 10.37 6.01 5.59
CA HIS A 120 10.01 7.37 5.22
C HIS A 120 8.93 7.93 6.14
N LEU A 121 8.88 9.26 6.20
CA LEU A 121 7.87 10.01 6.92
C LEU A 121 6.88 10.61 5.91
N VAL A 122 5.59 10.64 6.27
CA VAL A 122 4.60 11.39 5.48
C VAL A 122 5.03 12.86 5.41
N MET A 123 5.14 13.39 4.20
CA MET A 123 5.71 14.73 3.97
C MET A 123 5.01 15.82 4.80
N ARG A 124 3.69 15.73 4.99
CA ARG A 124 2.92 16.66 5.85
C ARG A 124 3.51 16.76 7.26
N GLU A 125 3.80 15.63 7.89
CA GLU A 125 4.36 15.57 9.23
C GLU A 125 5.78 16.13 9.26
N GLY A 126 6.57 15.82 8.23
CA GLY A 126 7.90 16.40 8.07
C GLY A 126 7.87 17.93 7.95
N LEU A 127 6.95 18.47 7.15
CA LEU A 127 6.78 19.92 7.01
C LEU A 127 6.32 20.58 8.32
N MET A 128 5.43 19.93 9.08
CA MET A 128 5.05 20.42 10.42
C MET A 128 6.23 20.47 11.38
N GLN A 129 7.19 19.55 11.23
CA GLN A 129 8.48 19.53 11.95
C GLN A 129 9.53 20.46 11.32
N GLN A 130 9.14 21.31 10.35
CA GLN A 130 10.04 22.21 9.63
C GLN A 130 11.20 21.51 8.91
N LYS A 131 11.04 20.22 8.57
CA LYS A 131 12.03 19.50 7.76
C LYS A 131 12.10 20.10 6.36
N ARG A 132 13.32 20.35 5.89
CA ARG A 132 13.57 20.77 4.51
C ARG A 132 13.85 19.55 3.66
N TYR A 133 13.22 19.49 2.49
CA TYR A 133 13.41 18.43 1.50
C TYR A 133 14.00 19.04 0.22
N PRO A 134 15.35 19.17 0.10
CA PRO A 134 15.98 19.95 -0.97
C PRO A 134 15.62 19.48 -2.39
N LEU A 135 15.33 18.18 -2.56
CA LEU A 135 15.02 17.57 -3.85
C LEU A 135 13.52 17.53 -4.16
N VAL A 136 12.63 17.97 -3.26
CA VAL A 136 11.20 17.72 -3.42
C VAL A 136 10.59 18.41 -4.64
N ALA A 137 11.04 19.62 -4.96
CA ALA A 137 10.57 20.34 -6.14
C ALA A 137 10.94 19.59 -7.43
N GLN A 138 12.16 19.04 -7.50
CA GLN A 138 12.61 18.25 -8.64
C GLN A 138 11.87 16.92 -8.74
N HIS A 139 11.72 16.20 -7.62
CA HIS A 139 11.03 14.90 -7.60
C HIS A 139 9.55 15.04 -7.98
N LEU A 140 8.83 15.99 -7.36
CA LEU A 140 7.42 16.23 -7.67
C LEU A 140 7.23 16.78 -9.08
N GLY A 141 8.08 17.71 -9.52
CA GLY A 141 8.03 18.25 -10.88
C GLY A 141 8.24 17.17 -11.94
N THR A 142 9.21 16.25 -11.71
CA THR A 142 9.45 15.09 -12.59
C THR A 142 8.25 14.16 -12.60
N PHE A 143 7.72 13.81 -11.42
CA PHE A 143 6.56 12.94 -11.29
C PHE A 143 5.37 13.52 -12.06
N MET A 144 4.99 14.77 -11.78
CA MET A 144 3.87 15.45 -12.44
C MET A 144 4.07 15.58 -13.95
N ALA A 145 5.24 16.02 -14.40
CA ALA A 145 5.47 16.23 -15.83
C ALA A 145 5.34 14.92 -16.62
N ARG A 146 5.86 13.81 -16.07
CA ARG A 146 5.79 12.51 -16.75
C ARG A 146 4.41 11.89 -16.67
N THR A 147 3.77 11.90 -15.50
CA THR A 147 2.44 11.28 -15.36
C THR A 147 1.39 12.09 -16.11
N LEU A 148 1.33 13.41 -15.98
CA LEU A 148 0.29 14.20 -16.65
C LEU A 148 0.45 14.30 -18.19
N PHE A 149 1.64 14.04 -18.73
CA PHE A 149 1.89 14.11 -20.17
C PHE A 149 1.72 12.76 -20.88
N TYR A 150 2.14 11.65 -20.26
CA TYR A 150 2.18 10.33 -20.90
C TYR A 150 0.99 9.42 -20.56
N THR A 151 0.04 9.88 -19.75
CA THR A 151 -1.19 9.16 -19.36
C THR A 151 -2.42 9.87 -19.88
#